data_AF-K2FGT3-F1
#
_entry.id   AF-K2FGT3-F1
#
_cell.length_a   1.000
_cell.length_b   1.000
_cell.length_c   1.000
_cell.angle_alpha   90.00
_cell.angle_beta   90.00
_cell.angle_gamma   90.00
#
_symmetry.space_group_name_H-M   'P 1'
#
loop_
_entity.id
_entity.type
_entity.pdbx_description
1 polymer ?
#
loop_
_entity_poly.entity_id
_entity_poly.type
_entity_poly.pdbx_seq_one_letter_code
_entity_poly.pdbx_strand_id
1 'polypeptide(L)' 'MATSKEVAEFMYSKIDKINTPQQYIAGEIEKAFGGEFITFSGSGNRIIDKGVLREFRKLAAGNIQWDNGAKAWRRT' A
#
# COMPACT_ATOMS: atom_id res chain seq x y z
N MET A 1 -7.66 4.84 -16.75
CA MET A 1 -6.62 4.84 -15.69
C MET A 1 -7.31 4.55 -14.38
N ALA A 2 -6.71 3.71 -13.54
CA ALA A 2 -7.21 3.53 -12.18
C ALA A 2 -7.04 4.85 -11.40
N THR A 3 -7.85 5.06 -10.38
CA THR A 3 -7.77 6.20 -9.48
C THR A 3 -7.00 5.81 -8.23
N SER A 4 -6.43 6.79 -7.52
CA SER A 4 -5.77 6.52 -6.23
C SER A 4 -6.70 5.85 -5.21
N LYS A 5 -8.02 6.07 -5.34
CA LYS A 5 -9.05 5.44 -4.50
C LYS A 5 -9.19 3.95 -4.80
N GLU A 6 -9.29 3.56 -6.06
CA GLU A 6 -9.39 2.14 -6.46
C GLU A 6 -8.14 1.35 -6.03
N VAL A 7 -6.96 1.94 -6.19
CA VAL A 7 -5.71 1.32 -5.73
C VAL A 7 -5.67 1.19 -4.20
N ALA A 8 -6.20 2.18 -3.48
CA ALA A 8 -6.32 2.12 -2.01
C ALA A 8 -7.29 1.03 -1.53
N GLU A 9 -8.42 0.85 -2.22
CA GLU A 9 -9.37 -0.24 -1.94
C GLU A 9 -8.75 -1.60 -2.22
N PHE A 10 -8.01 -1.74 -3.32
CA PHE A 10 -7.23 -2.95 -3.60
C PHE A 10 -6.20 -3.22 -2.50
N MET A 11 -5.42 -2.21 -2.11
CA MET A 11 -4.46 -2.32 -1.01
C MET A 11 -5.13 -2.79 0.29
N TYR A 12 -6.30 -2.25 0.63
CA TYR A 12 -7.08 -2.66 1.80
C TYR A 12 -7.50 -4.13 1.75
N SER A 13 -7.95 -4.61 0.59
CA SER A 13 -8.31 -6.03 0.40
C SER A 13 -7.13 -6.99 0.51
N LYS A 14 -5.91 -6.54 0.18
CA LYS A 14 -4.68 -7.33 0.25
C LYS A 14 -4.08 -7.42 1.65
N ILE A 15 -4.53 -6.59 2.58
CA ILE A 15 -4.10 -6.66 3.98
C ILE A 15 -5.03 -7.65 4.69
N ASP A 16 -4.67 -8.92 4.61
CA ASP A 16 -5.43 -10.06 5.14
C ASP A 16 -4.87 -10.60 6.47
N LYS A 17 -3.55 -10.47 6.69
CA LYS A 17 -2.81 -11.04 7.82
C LYS A 17 -2.14 -9.97 8.69
N ILE A 18 -1.70 -10.42 9.86
CA ILE A 18 -0.79 -9.68 10.72
C ILE A 18 0.51 -9.43 9.92
N ASN A 19 0.96 -8.17 9.85
CA ASN A 19 2.27 -7.79 9.31
C ASN A 19 2.49 -7.97 7.79
N THR A 20 1.57 -7.49 6.94
CA THR A 20 1.76 -7.44 5.48
C THR A 20 2.83 -6.40 5.07
N PRO A 21 3.98 -6.80 4.50
CA PRO A 21 5.06 -5.86 4.18
C PRO A 21 4.69 -4.83 3.10
N GLN A 22 5.17 -3.59 3.23
CA GLN A 22 4.92 -2.53 2.23
C GLN A 22 5.45 -2.90 0.84
N GLN A 23 6.62 -3.55 0.76
CA GLN A 23 7.21 -3.95 -0.53
C GLN A 23 6.36 -5.01 -1.24
N TYR A 24 5.70 -5.89 -0.48
CA TYR A 24 4.79 -6.88 -1.05
C TYR A 24 3.55 -6.19 -1.64
N ILE A 25 2.89 -5.31 -0.88
CA ILE A 25 1.75 -4.53 -1.36
C ILE A 25 2.12 -3.70 -2.59
N ALA A 26 3.25 -3.03 -2.56
CA ALA A 26 3.72 -2.21 -3.68
C ALA A 26 3.93 -3.03 -4.96
N GLY A 27 4.45 -4.26 -4.83
CA GLY A 27 4.56 -5.19 -5.96
C GLY A 27 3.20 -5.69 -6.47
N GLU A 28 2.25 -5.94 -5.58
CA GLU A 28 0.88 -6.33 -5.97
C GLU A 28 0.16 -5.18 -6.70
N ILE A 29 0.35 -3.94 -6.25
CA ILE A 29 -0.16 -2.74 -6.94
C ILE A 29 0.48 -2.60 -8.33
N GLU A 30 1.80 -2.72 -8.43
CA GLU A 30 2.53 -2.65 -9.70
C GLU A 30 2.01 -3.68 -10.72
N LYS A 31 1.78 -4.92 -10.27
CA LYS A 31 1.23 -5.99 -11.11
C LYS A 31 -0.21 -5.72 -11.56
N ALA A 32 -1.04 -5.15 -10.70
CA ALA A 32 -2.47 -4.97 -10.96
C ALA A 32 -2.77 -3.69 -11.77
N PHE A 33 -2.02 -2.61 -11.55
CA PHE A 33 -2.32 -1.28 -12.08
C PHE A 33 -1.17 -0.66 -12.89
N GLY A 34 -0.03 -1.35 -13.00
CA GLY A 34 1.17 -0.82 -13.62
C GLY A 34 1.98 0.10 -12.70
N GLY A 35 3.06 0.66 -13.25
CA GLY A 35 4.02 1.48 -12.50
C GLY A 35 3.54 2.90 -12.17
N GLU A 36 2.36 3.32 -12.60
CA GLU A 36 1.86 4.70 -12.40
C GLU A 36 1.74 5.09 -10.92
N PHE A 37 1.40 4.12 -10.07
CA PHE A 37 1.24 4.32 -8.62
C PHE A 37 2.49 3.96 -7.81
N ILE A 38 3.59 3.66 -8.49
CA ILE A 38 4.81 3.15 -7.89
C ILE A 38 6.00 4.00 -8.35
N THR A 39 6.73 4.54 -7.37
CA THR A 39 8.03 5.15 -7.59
C THR A 39 9.11 4.28 -6.97
N PHE A 40 10.37 4.51 -7.31
CA PHE A 40 11.49 3.79 -6.73
C PHE A 40 12.36 4.73 -5.91
N SER A 41 12.81 4.29 -4.74
CA SER A 41 13.88 4.98 -4.01
C SER A 41 15.21 4.83 -4.75
N GLY A 42 16.22 5.64 -4.39
CA GLY A 42 17.59 5.48 -4.91
C GLY A 42 18.22 4.11 -4.60
N SER A 43 17.64 3.34 -3.67
CA SER A 43 18.03 1.96 -3.33
C SER A 43 17.19 0.88 -4.01
N GLY A 44 16.29 1.25 -4.93
CA GLY A 44 15.43 0.32 -5.67
C GLY A 44 14.20 -0.18 -4.91
N ASN A 45 13.89 0.39 -3.74
CA ASN A 45 12.67 0.02 -3.01
C ASN A 45 11.46 0.67 -3.68
N ARG A 46 10.37 -0.09 -3.81
CA ARG A 46 9.10 0.44 -4.30
C ARG A 46 8.47 1.36 -3.27
N ILE A 47 8.01 2.51 -3.71
CA ILE A 47 7.33 3.54 -2.92
C ILE A 47 5.94 3.70 -3.52
N ILE A 48 4.91 3.43 -2.73
CA ILE A 48 3.51 3.65 -3.12
C ILE A 48 3.25 5.15 -3.20
N ASP A 49 2.56 5.58 -4.24
CA ASP A 49 2.14 6.96 -4.44
C ASP A 49 1.44 7.55 -3.21
N LYS A 50 1.72 8.84 -2.95
CA LYS A 50 1.20 9.54 -1.77
C LYS A 50 -0.31 9.71 -1.81
N GLY A 51 -0.91 9.86 -3.00
CA GLY A 51 -2.35 9.93 -3.20
C GLY A 51 -3.04 8.62 -2.79
N VAL A 52 -2.48 7.49 -3.21
CA VAL A 52 -2.95 6.15 -2.81
C VAL A 52 -2.88 5.99 -1.29
N LEU A 53 -1.72 6.29 -0.69
CA LEU A 53 -1.56 6.17 0.76
C LEU A 53 -2.48 7.11 1.55
N ARG A 54 -2.86 8.27 0.98
CA ARG A 54 -3.82 9.17 1.59
C ARG A 54 -5.23 8.57 1.61
N GLU A 55 -5.71 8.07 0.47
CA GLU A 55 -7.03 7.42 0.40
C GLU A 55 -7.07 6.14 1.23
N PHE A 56 -5.99 5.35 1.19
CA PHE A 56 -5.86 4.14 1.99
C PHE A 56 -5.96 4.43 3.49
N ARG A 57 -5.29 5.47 4.01
CA ARG A 57 -5.38 5.84 5.43
C ARG A 57 -6.80 6.22 5.86
N LYS A 58 -7.61 6.80 4.97
CA LYS A 58 -9.03 7.08 5.27
C LYS A 58 -9.83 5.79 5.41
N LEU A 59 -9.60 4.83 4.53
CA LEU A 59 -10.27 3.50 4.55
C LEU A 59 -9.80 2.65 5.74
N ALA A 60 -8.51 2.72 6.06
CA ALA A 60 -7.83 1.95 7.08
C ALA A 60 -8.06 2.46 8.51
N ALA A 61 -8.63 3.66 8.68
CA ALA A 61 -8.78 4.31 9.98
C ALA A 61 -9.46 3.38 11.01
N GLY A 62 -8.74 3.08 12.09
CA GLY A 62 -9.21 2.22 13.18
C GLY A 62 -9.09 0.71 12.94
N ASN A 63 -8.76 0.25 11.72
CA ASN A 63 -8.70 -1.17 11.37
C ASN A 63 -7.30 -1.65 10.97
N ILE A 64 -6.46 -0.76 10.43
CA ILE A 64 -5.12 -1.10 9.98
C ILE A 64 -4.13 -0.04 10.45
N GLN A 65 -3.02 -0.50 11.04
CA GLN A 65 -1.95 0.34 11.55
C GLN A 65 -0.63 0.07 10.80
N TRP A 66 0.18 1.12 10.65
CA TRP A 66 1.56 1.00 10.20
C TRP A 66 2.47 0.59 11.35
N ASP A 67 3.21 -0.51 11.17
CA ASP A 67 4.31 -0.92 12.04
C ASP A 67 5.64 -0.42 11.46
N ASN A 68 6.23 0.58 12.12
CA ASN A 68 7.48 1.18 11.66
C ASN A 68 8.69 0.25 11.80
N GLY A 69 8.67 -0.68 12.76
CA GLY A 69 9.75 -1.64 12.98
C GLY A 69 9.74 -2.73 11.92
N ALA A 70 8.56 -3.27 11.62
CA ALA A 70 8.39 -4.32 10.62
C ALA A 70 8.30 -3.78 9.17
N LYS A 71 8.15 -2.46 9.00
CA LYS A 71 7.83 -1.83 7.70
C LYS A 71 6.63 -2.49 7.02
N ALA A 72 5.60 -2.75 7.82
CA ALA A 72 4.45 -3.56 7.44
C ALA A 72 3.13 -2.95 7.93
N TRP A 73 2.05 -3.34 7.27
CA TRP A 73 0.68 -3.03 7.67
C TRP A 73 0.11 -4.19 8.47
N ARG A 74 -0.52 -3.91 9.60
CA ARG A 74 -1.18 -4.92 10.43
C ARG A 74 -2.62 -4.53 10.69
N ARG A 75 -3.54 -5.50 10.61
CA ARG A 75 -4.89 -5.32 11.16
C ARG A 75 -4.80 -5.23 12.68
N THR A 76 -5.56 -4.31 13.26
CA THR A 76 -5.71 -4.10 14.71
C THR A 76 -7.00 -4.71 15.20
#